data_AF-A0A1M7BPX4-F1
#
_entry.id   AF-A0A1M7BPX4-F1
#
_cell.length_a   1.000
_cell.length_b   1.000
_cell.length_c   1.000
_cell.angle_alpha   90.00
_cell.angle_beta   90.00
_cell.angle_gamma   90.00
#
_symmetry.space_group_name_H-M   'P 1'
#
loop_
_entity.id
_entity.type
_entity.pdbx_description
1 polymer ?
#
loop_
_entity_poly.entity_id
_entity_poly.type
_entity_poly.pdbx_seq_one_letter_code
_entity_poly.pdbx_strand_id
1 'polypeptide(L)'
;MTVTLDQMIEIGSYRVMAISDCVVCANHRNGSVIVAGQKRPVAVLIRQDSALTAFGADGMPMTRDQIEKLCPGAWVRALEVD
;
A
#
# COMPACT_ATOMS: atom_id res chain seq x y z
N MET A 1 6.27 -10.70 -7.06
CA MET A 1 6.31 -9.39 -6.39
C MET A 1 4.98 -8.74 -6.70
N THR A 2 4.16 -8.52 -5.68
CA THR A 2 2.80 -8.01 -5.87
C THR A 2 2.68 -6.71 -5.09
N VAL A 3 2.61 -5.60 -5.81
CA VAL A 3 2.36 -4.28 -5.21
C VAL A 3 0.86 -4.05 -5.16
N THR A 4 0.34 -3.76 -3.97
CA THR A 4 -1.10 -3.59 -3.74
C THR A 4 -1.39 -2.40 -2.84
N LEU A 5 -2.51 -1.73 -3.08
CA LEU A 5 -3.11 -0.81 -2.12
C LEU A 5 -3.76 -1.61 -0.99
N ASP A 6 -3.30 -1.38 0.23
CA ASP A 6 -3.82 -1.99 1.45
C ASP A 6 -5.19 -1.41 1.84
N GLN A 7 -5.86 -2.11 2.76
CA GLN A 7 -7.11 -1.65 3.34
C GLN A 7 -6.93 -0.29 4.02
N MET A 8 -7.94 0.57 3.85
CA MET A 8 -8.02 1.87 4.51
C MET A 8 -8.23 1.73 6.02
N ILE A 9 -7.53 2.58 6.78
CA ILE A 9 -7.68 2.71 8.23
C ILE A 9 -8.08 4.15 8.54
N GLU A 10 -9.06 4.33 9.43
CA GLU A 10 -9.51 5.64 9.89
C GLU A 10 -8.82 6.06 11.20
N ILE A 11 -8.33 7.30 11.23
CA ILE A 11 -7.69 7.92 12.40
C ILE A 11 -8.26 9.33 12.54
N GLY A 12 -9.33 9.48 13.31
CA GLY A 12 -10.07 10.75 13.37
C GLY A 12 -10.66 11.09 11.99
N SER A 13 -10.37 12.29 11.48
CA SER A 13 -10.76 12.71 10.12
C SER A 13 -9.82 12.22 9.01
N TYR A 14 -8.75 11.50 9.37
CA TYR A 14 -7.81 10.97 8.39
C TYR A 14 -8.20 9.57 7.97
N ARG A 15 -8.08 9.30 6.67
CA ARG A 15 -8.20 7.97 6.08
C ARG A 15 -6.85 7.61 5.47
N VAL A 16 -6.20 6.60 6.01
CA VAL A 16 -4.82 6.23 5.70
C VAL A 16 -4.77 4.89 4.99
N MET A 17 -4.02 4.83 3.91
CA MET A 17 -3.74 3.60 3.15
C MET A 17 -2.24 3.49 2.89
N ALA A 18 -1.77 2.28 2.67
CA ALA A 18 -0.39 2.04 2.22
C ALA A 18 -0.41 1.29 0.90
N ILE A 19 0.50 1.65 0.00
CA ILE A 19 0.89 0.77 -1.08
C ILE A 19 2.04 -0.08 -0.55
N SER A 20 1.87 -1.39 -0.60
CA SER A 20 2.81 -2.34 -0.05
C SER A 20 3.29 -3.32 -1.11
N ASP A 21 4.60 -3.57 -1.15
CA ASP A 21 5.16 -4.72 -1.85
C ASP A 21 5.04 -5.97 -0.96
N CYS A 22 4.37 -6.99 -1.49
CA CYS A 22 4.18 -8.27 -0.84
C CYS A 22 4.93 -9.38 -1.58
N VAL A 23 5.68 -10.17 -0.81
CA VAL A 23 6.33 -11.40 -1.27
C VAL A 23 5.89 -12.54 -0.36
N VAL A 24 5.38 -13.61 -0.96
CA VAL A 24 5.04 -14.85 -0.28
C VAL A 24 5.82 -15.98 -0.94
N CYS A 25 6.54 -16.75 -0.14
CA CYS A 25 7.32 -17.89 -0.58
C CYS A 25 6.83 -19.14 0.15
N ALA A 26 6.63 -20.23 -0.58
CA ALA A 26 6.32 -21.53 -0.01
C ALA A 26 7.44 -22.51 -0.41
N ASN A 27 7.98 -23.21 0.59
CA ASN A 27 9.01 -24.22 0.40
C ASN A 27 8.55 -25.55 1.00
N HIS A 28 8.79 -26.64 0.29
CA HIS A 28 8.58 -27.98 0.82
C HIS A 28 9.92 -28.58 1.26
N ARG A 29 10.01 -29.08 2.49
CA ARG A 29 11.19 -29.77 3.01
C ARG A 29 10.78 -30.89 3.95
N ASN A 30 11.31 -32.10 3.72
CA ASN A 30 11.11 -33.28 4.56
C ASN A 30 9.64 -33.62 4.88
N GLY A 31 8.74 -33.48 3.91
CA GLY A 31 7.31 -33.78 4.12
C GLY A 31 6.49 -32.63 4.72
N SER A 32 7.11 -31.49 5.00
CA SER A 32 6.44 -30.31 5.55
C SER A 32 6.46 -29.14 4.57
N VAL A 33 5.39 -28.34 4.58
CA VAL A 33 5.31 -27.06 3.86
C VAL A 33 5.64 -25.93 4.84
N ILE A 34 6.59 -25.08 4.47
CA ILE A 34 6.96 -23.87 5.19
C ILE A 34 6.58 -22.68 4.33
N VAL A 35 5.78 -21.78 4.87
CA VAL A 35 5.39 -20.53 4.20
C VAL A 35 6.03 -19.36 4.94
N ALA A 36 6.68 -18.48 4.19
CA ALA A 36 7.22 -17.22 4.67
C ALA A 36 6.62 -16.07 3.86
N GLY A 37 6.30 -14.97 4.54
CA GLY A 37 5.76 -13.76 3.92
C GLY A 37 6.55 -12.54 4.37
N GLN A 38 6.75 -11.60 3.46
CA GLN A 38 7.25 -10.27 3.77
C GLN A 38 6.35 -9.22 3.11
N LYS A 39 6.08 -8.17 3.87
CA LYS A 39 5.35 -6.99 3.41
C LYS A 39 6.17 -5.75 3.71
N ARG A 40 6.36 -4.88 2.72
CA ARG A 40 7.10 -3.61 2.85
C ARG A 40 6.26 -2.47 2.31
N PRO A 41 5.92 -1.46 3.12
CA PRO A 41 5.29 -0.25 2.59
C PRO A 41 6.27 0.48 1.68
N VAL A 42 5.79 0.91 0.52
CA VAL A 42 6.56 1.70 -0.45
C VAL A 42 6.02 3.12 -0.58
N ALA A 43 4.72 3.32 -0.32
CA ALA A 43 4.12 4.64 -0.22
C ALA A 43 2.96 4.62 0.78
N VAL A 44 2.67 5.78 1.38
CA VAL A 44 1.53 6.02 2.26
C VAL A 44 0.66 7.10 1.64
N LEU A 45 -0.65 6.85 1.58
CA LEU A 45 -1.66 7.78 1.09
C LEU A 45 -2.49 8.22 2.29
N ILE A 46 -2.63 9.53 2.47
CA ILE A 46 -3.39 10.14 3.56
C ILE A 46 -4.46 11.03 2.94
N ARG A 47 -5.72 10.63 3.09
CA ARG A 47 -6.86 11.47 2.74
C ARG A 47 -7.37 12.19 3.99
N GLN A 48 -7.59 13.49 3.86
CA GLN A 48 -8.31 14.30 4.81
C GLN A 48 -9.37 15.06 4.03
N ASP A 49 -10.65 14.80 4.33
CA ASP A 49 -11.78 15.32 3.57
C ASP A 49 -11.65 14.99 2.06
N SER A 50 -11.62 16.00 1.19
CA SER A 50 -11.42 15.86 -0.25
C SER A 50 -9.96 15.89 -0.70
N ALA A 51 -9.02 16.16 0.22
CA ALA A 51 -7.60 16.30 -0.10
C ALA A 51 -6.88 14.95 0.09
N LEU A 52 -6.11 14.55 -0.91
CA LEU A 52 -5.26 13.37 -0.87
C LEU A 52 -3.79 13.79 -0.98
N THR A 53 -3.00 13.37 0.00
CA THR A 53 -1.54 13.53 0.00
C THR A 53 -0.88 12.17 0.00
N ALA A 54 0.31 12.07 -0.57
CA ALA A 54 1.05 10.82 -0.62
C ALA A 54 2.52 11.04 -0.32
N PHE A 55 3.13 10.06 0.34
CA PHE A 55 4.51 10.09 0.78
C PHE A 55 5.17 8.75 0.51
N GLY A 56 6.46 8.76 0.16
CA GLY A 56 7.28 7.56 0.11
C GLY A 56 7.51 6.98 1.51
N ALA A 57 8.04 5.77 1.58
CA ALA A 57 8.46 5.15 2.84
C ALA A 57 9.56 5.95 3.59
N ASP A 58 10.23 6.87 2.89
CA ASP A 58 11.21 7.82 3.40
C ASP A 58 10.59 9.14 3.90
N GLY A 59 9.27 9.31 3.77
CA GLY A 59 8.54 10.53 4.12
C GLY A 59 8.59 11.62 3.05
N MET A 60 9.22 11.38 1.89
CA MET A 60 9.26 12.38 0.81
C MET A 60 7.92 12.45 0.08
N PRO A 61 7.42 13.66 -0.25
CA PRO A 61 6.18 13.81 -1.00
C PRO A 61 6.22 13.08 -2.34
N MET A 62 5.11 12.44 -2.70
CA MET A 62 4.93 11.76 -3.99
C MET A 62 3.77 12.36 -4.77
N THR A 63 3.95 12.47 -6.08
CA THR A 63 2.90 12.93 -6.99
C THR A 63 1.93 11.80 -7.34
N ARG A 64 0.74 12.17 -7.84
CA ARG A 64 -0.23 11.22 -8.39
C ARG A 64 0.39 10.28 -9.42
N ASP A 65 1.18 10.80 -10.37
CA ASP A 65 1.78 9.98 -11.43
C ASP A 65 2.77 8.96 -10.86
N GLN A 66 3.51 9.31 -9.80
CA GLN A 66 4.41 8.37 -9.12
C GLN A 66 3.62 7.26 -8.41
N ILE A 67 2.50 7.61 -7.77
CA ILE A 67 1.61 6.65 -7.13
C ILE A 67 0.97 5.70 -8.15
N GLU A 68 0.45 6.24 -9.25
CA GLU A 68 -0.17 5.45 -10.32
C GLU A 68 0.84 4.53 -11.02
N LYS A 69 2.11 4.95 -11.10
CA LYS A 69 3.19 4.08 -11.59
C LYS A 69 3.49 2.93 -10.64
N LEU A 70 3.36 3.12 -9.32
CA LEU A 70 3.56 2.06 -8.33
C LEU A 70 2.39 1.08 -8.30
N CYS A 71 1.16 1.60 -8.30
CA CYS A 71 -0.06 0.80 -8.22
C CYS A 71 -1.17 1.49 -9.04
N PRO A 72 -1.42 1.04 -10.28
CA PRO A 72 -2.45 1.62 -11.13
C PRO A 72 -3.84 1.61 -10.46
N GLY A 73 -4.53 2.74 -10.54
CA GLY A 73 -5.85 2.99 -9.93
C GLY A 73 -5.80 3.29 -8.44
N ALA A 74 -4.63 3.29 -7.78
CA ALA A 74 -4.54 3.50 -6.34
C ALA A 74 -5.01 4.91 -5.94
N TRP A 75 -4.73 5.94 -6.75
CA TRP A 75 -5.11 7.31 -6.42
C TRP A 75 -6.63 7.48 -6.41
N VAL A 76 -7.30 6.94 -7.44
CA VAL A 76 -8.75 7.01 -7.59
C VAL A 76 -9.43 6.21 -6.47
N ARG A 77 -8.99 4.98 -6.22
CA ARG A 77 -9.52 4.16 -5.14
C ARG A 77 -9.37 4.82 -3.77
N ALA A 78 -8.23 5.47 -3.51
CA ALA A 78 -8.01 6.20 -2.26
C ALA A 78 -8.97 7.39 -2.05
N LEU A 79 -9.52 7.94 -3.13
CA LEU A 79 -10.54 8.99 -3.09
C LEU A 79 -11.97 8.44 -3.00
N GLU A 80 -12.23 7.20 -3.39
CA GLU A 80 -13.57 6.60 -3.48
C GLU A 80 -13.99 5.78 -2.24
N VAL A 81 -13.04 5.33 -1.42
CA VAL A 81 -13.34 4.46 -0.26
C VAL A 81 -14.02 5.26 0.85
N ASP A 82 -15.35 5.26 0.92
CA ASP A 82 -16.10 5.78 2.07
C ASP A 82 -16.19 4.81 3.25
#